data_AF-B4D900-F1
#
_entry.id   AF-B4D900-F1
#
_cell.length_a   1.000
_cell.length_b   1.000
_cell.length_c   1.000
_cell.angle_alpha   90.00
_cell.angle_beta   90.00
_cell.angle_gamma   90.00
#
_symmetry.space_group_name_H-M   'P 1'
#
loop_
_entity.id
_entity.type
_entity.pdbx_description
1 polymer ?
#
loop_
_entity_poly.entity_id
_entity_poly.type
_entity_poly.pdbx_seq_one_letter_code
_entity_poly.pdbx_strand_id
1 'polypeptide(L)'
;MNSRQKLGWTLVLILALFCCVCGTLAFVSRFSLFGLLTGPEETGEAHLNKLARSASPIIQGLERYRAEHQRFPTDPADLTPYLPPIPATPASANHAFIRGWFYHRDQTGQGYSLAYKVDRDPNLIYVSDGSTAHWEYDPGDGTPSKVLHLKP
;
A
#
# COMPACT_ATOMS: atom_id res chain seq x y z
N MET A 1 45.88 -53.44 -22.69
CA MET A 1 45.58 -52.98 -21.32
C MET A 1 46.80 -52.21 -20.83
N ASN A 2 46.77 -50.87 -20.85
CA ASN A 2 47.93 -50.06 -20.48
C ASN A 2 47.52 -48.76 -19.78
N SER A 3 48.13 -48.59 -18.62
CA SER A 3 47.83 -47.64 -17.55
C SER A 3 48.33 -46.23 -17.86
N ARG A 4 47.85 -45.63 -18.96
CA ARG A 4 48.23 -44.26 -19.39
C ARG A 4 47.06 -43.36 -19.78
N GLN A 5 45.81 -43.82 -19.66
CA GLN A 5 44.61 -43.01 -19.94
C GLN A 5 43.79 -42.62 -18.70
N LYS A 6 44.20 -43.05 -17.49
CA LYS A 6 43.49 -42.75 -16.24
C LYS A 6 44.07 -41.57 -15.44
N LEU A 7 45.13 -40.92 -15.91
CA LEU A 7 45.76 -39.78 -15.21
C LEU A 7 45.35 -38.40 -15.76
N GLY A 8 44.74 -38.33 -16.95
CA GLY A 8 44.32 -37.05 -17.55
C GLY A 8 42.99 -36.51 -17.01
N TRP A 9 42.13 -37.36 -16.46
CA TRP A 9 40.78 -36.99 -16.03
C TRP A 9 40.71 -36.57 -14.56
N THR A 10 41.63 -37.05 -13.73
CA THR A 10 41.67 -36.71 -12.29
C THR A 10 42.29 -35.33 -12.03
N LEU A 11 43.11 -34.81 -12.95
CA LEU A 11 43.71 -33.47 -12.81
C LEU A 11 42.76 -32.34 -13.25
N VAL A 12 41.85 -32.60 -14.20
CA VAL A 12 40.85 -31.62 -14.66
C VAL A 12 39.75 -31.39 -13.62
N LEU A 13 39.43 -32.42 -12.81
CA LEU A 13 38.41 -32.33 -11.76
C LEU A 13 38.89 -31.61 -10.49
N ILE A 14 40.21 -31.58 -10.21
CA ILE A 14 40.77 -30.87 -9.05
C ILE A 14 40.99 -29.38 -9.37
N LEU A 15 41.27 -29.02 -10.63
CA LEU A 15 41.41 -27.61 -11.03
C LEU A 15 40.06 -26.86 -11.14
N ALA A 16 38.94 -27.58 -11.31
CA ALA A 16 37.61 -26.99 -11.33
C ALA A 16 37.04 -26.69 -9.92
N LEU A 17 37.68 -27.18 -8.85
CA LEU A 17 37.23 -27.00 -7.47
C LEU A 17 37.92 -25.85 -6.73
N PHE A 18 38.90 -25.18 -7.34
CA PHE A 18 39.68 -24.11 -6.68
C PHE A 18 39.53 -22.71 -7.30
N CYS A 19 38.66 -22.54 -8.30
CA CYS A 19 38.55 -21.27 -9.04
C CYS A 19 37.30 -20.42 -8.80
N CYS A 20 36.48 -20.66 -7.76
CA CYS A 20 35.47 -19.66 -7.38
C CYS A 20 35.08 -19.66 -5.89
N VAL A 21 36.05 -19.89 -5.01
CA VAL A 21 35.92 -19.56 -3.56
C VAL A 21 36.57 -18.20 -3.24
N CYS A 22 37.03 -17.45 -4.26
CA CYS A 22 37.54 -16.08 -4.11
C CYS A 22 36.63 -14.98 -4.70
N GLY A 23 35.43 -15.33 -5.19
CA GLY A 23 34.48 -14.39 -5.81
C GLY A 23 33.38 -13.86 -4.88
N THR A 24 33.31 -14.28 -3.62
CA THR A 24 32.20 -13.96 -2.70
C THR A 24 32.58 -13.05 -1.54
N LEU A 25 33.84 -12.58 -1.47
CA LEU A 25 34.30 -11.63 -0.44
C LEU A 25 34.50 -10.19 -0.96
N ALA A 26 34.20 -9.92 -2.22
CA ALA A 26 34.21 -8.57 -2.81
C ALA A 26 32.80 -8.00 -3.07
N PHE A 27 31.75 -8.59 -2.50
CA PHE A 27 30.38 -8.06 -2.54
C PHE A 27 29.89 -7.61 -1.15
N VAL A 28 30.81 -7.20 -0.28
CA VAL A 28 30.49 -6.72 1.08
C VAL A 28 31.12 -5.35 1.38
N SER A 29 31.56 -4.58 0.36
CA SER A 29 32.34 -3.35 0.62
C SER A 29 32.06 -2.17 -0.31
N ARG A 30 30.84 -2.03 -0.85
CA ARG A 30 30.42 -0.79 -1.54
C ARG A 30 28.98 -0.34 -1.29
N PHE A 31 28.36 -0.76 -0.19
CA PHE A 31 27.04 -0.27 0.22
C PHE A 31 27.01 0.22 1.68
N SER A 32 28.11 0.83 2.12
CA SER A 32 28.16 1.44 3.45
C SER A 32 29.05 2.68 3.44
N LEU A 33 28.55 3.77 2.84
CA LEU A 33 29.00 5.12 3.23
C LEU A 33 28.07 6.29 2.84
N PHE A 34 26.76 6.05 2.61
CA PHE A 34 25.80 7.14 2.36
C PHE A 34 24.38 6.82 2.89
N GLY A 35 24.29 6.13 4.02
CA GLY A 35 23.03 5.81 4.70
C GLY A 35 22.97 6.21 6.17
N LEU A 36 23.96 6.99 6.63
CA LEU A 36 23.92 7.61 7.95
C LEU A 36 23.34 9.01 7.74
N LEU A 37 22.02 9.15 7.99
CA LEU A 37 21.33 10.34 8.48
C LEU A 37 19.81 10.12 8.28
N THR A 38 19.13 9.72 9.37
CA THR A 38 17.68 9.87 9.64
C THR A 38 16.69 9.19 8.67
N GLY A 39 16.03 8.13 9.15
CA GLY A 39 15.13 7.27 8.37
C GLY A 39 13.81 7.91 7.92
N PRO A 40 13.19 7.40 6.84
CA PRO A 40 11.94 7.91 6.26
C PRO A 40 10.65 7.44 6.94
N GLU A 41 10.70 6.75 8.09
CA GLU A 41 9.51 6.10 8.66
C GLU A 41 8.55 7.09 9.36
N GLU A 42 9.06 8.08 10.09
CA GLU A 42 8.22 9.05 10.82
C GLU A 42 7.47 10.03 9.89
N THR A 43 8.06 10.38 8.74
CA THR A 43 7.41 11.29 7.77
C THR A 43 6.30 10.60 6.99
N GLY A 44 6.45 9.30 6.71
CA GLY A 44 5.43 8.47 6.07
C GLY A 44 4.19 8.31 6.94
N GLU A 45 4.36 7.92 8.22
CA GLU A 45 3.23 7.71 9.12
C GLU A 45 2.47 9.01 9.44
N ALA A 46 3.18 10.12 9.64
CA ALA A 46 2.55 11.43 9.87
C ALA A 46 1.70 11.88 8.66
N HIS A 47 2.21 11.62 7.44
CA HIS A 47 1.48 11.91 6.21
C HIS A 47 0.23 11.04 6.07
N LEU A 48 0.33 9.72 6.28
CA LEU A 48 -0.81 8.81 6.23
C LEU A 48 -1.86 9.14 7.28
N ASN A 49 -1.45 9.51 8.50
CA ASN A 49 -2.37 10.00 9.53
C ASN A 49 -3.09 11.29 9.12
N LYS A 50 -2.41 12.20 8.43
CA LYS A 50 -3.05 13.42 7.90
C LYS A 50 -4.10 13.09 6.84
N LEU A 51 -3.80 12.13 5.95
CA LEU A 51 -4.76 11.65 4.96
C LEU A 51 -5.95 10.97 5.65
N ALA A 52 -5.71 10.05 6.59
CA ALA A 52 -6.77 9.40 7.37
C ALA A 52 -7.71 10.43 8.04
N ARG A 53 -7.16 11.48 8.67
CA ARG A 53 -7.94 12.59 9.23
C ARG A 53 -8.81 13.32 8.20
N SER A 54 -8.38 13.40 6.94
CA SER A 54 -9.15 14.04 5.87
C SER A 54 -10.38 13.20 5.46
N ALA A 55 -10.37 11.89 5.69
CA ALA A 55 -11.51 11.01 5.44
C ALA A 55 -12.55 11.08 6.56
N SER A 56 -12.18 11.49 7.78
CA SER A 56 -13.07 11.55 8.95
C SER A 56 -14.44 12.21 8.68
N PRO A 57 -14.56 13.39 8.04
CA PRO A 57 -15.88 13.95 7.73
C PRO A 57 -16.68 13.12 6.71
N ILE A 58 -16.02 12.39 5.81
CA ILE A 58 -16.67 11.50 4.83
C ILE A 58 -17.21 10.26 5.56
N ILE A 59 -16.39 9.63 6.38
CA ILE A 59 -16.75 8.47 7.22
C ILE A 59 -17.95 8.84 8.10
N GLN A 60 -17.89 9.97 8.81
CA GLN A 60 -19.01 10.43 9.63
C GLN A 60 -20.28 10.68 8.82
N GLY A 61 -20.17 11.24 7.62
CA GLY A 61 -21.30 11.41 6.72
C GLY A 61 -21.91 10.07 6.30
N LEU A 62 -21.08 9.09 5.97
CA LEU A 62 -21.51 7.75 5.56
C LEU A 62 -22.23 7.02 6.70
N GLU A 63 -21.71 7.11 7.92
CA GLU A 63 -22.37 6.51 9.08
C GLU A 63 -23.70 7.19 9.40
N ARG A 64 -23.82 8.52 9.25
CA ARG A 64 -25.10 9.22 9.39
C ARG A 64 -26.10 8.80 8.32
N TYR A 65 -25.67 8.75 7.05
CA TYR A 65 -26.51 8.26 5.95
C TYR A 65 -27.01 6.85 6.26
N ARG A 66 -26.11 5.95 6.69
CA ARG A 66 -26.47 4.58 7.03
C ARG A 66 -27.45 4.50 8.18
N ALA A 67 -27.29 5.32 9.22
CA ALA A 67 -28.24 5.34 10.35
C ALA A 67 -29.67 5.64 9.89
N GLU A 68 -29.84 6.50 8.89
CA GLU A 68 -31.15 6.89 8.34
C GLU A 68 -31.69 5.90 7.31
N HIS A 69 -30.83 5.38 6.43
CA HIS A 69 -31.24 4.58 5.27
C HIS A 69 -31.02 3.07 5.43
N GLN A 70 -30.37 2.64 6.53
CA GLN A 70 -29.99 1.25 6.82
C GLN A 70 -29.07 0.61 5.76
N ARG A 71 -28.42 1.44 4.94
CA ARG A 71 -27.48 1.06 3.88
C ARG A 71 -26.58 2.24 3.53
N PHE A 72 -25.43 1.97 2.92
CA PHE A 72 -24.58 3.01 2.34
C PHE A 72 -25.09 3.49 0.96
N PRO A 73 -24.79 4.74 0.56
CA PRO A 73 -25.32 5.35 -0.65
C PRO A 73 -24.80 4.66 -1.92
N THR A 74 -25.68 4.46 -2.91
CA THR A 74 -25.25 3.93 -4.21
C THR A 74 -24.59 5.02 -5.06
N ASP A 75 -25.17 6.22 -5.03
CA ASP A 75 -24.58 7.41 -5.64
C ASP A 75 -23.88 8.24 -4.57
N PRO A 76 -22.57 8.48 -4.69
CA PRO A 76 -21.83 9.38 -3.80
C PRO A 76 -22.41 10.78 -3.67
N ALA A 77 -23.15 11.27 -4.68
CA ALA A 77 -23.83 12.56 -4.61
C ALA A 77 -24.87 12.61 -3.47
N ASP A 78 -25.48 11.48 -3.12
CA ASP A 78 -26.45 11.35 -2.03
C ASP A 78 -25.82 11.66 -0.65
N LEU A 79 -24.48 11.64 -0.56
CA LEU A 79 -23.77 11.97 0.67
C LEU A 79 -23.69 13.49 0.91
N THR A 80 -23.87 14.30 -0.12
CA THR A 80 -23.74 15.78 -0.06
C THR A 80 -24.44 16.41 1.15
N PRO A 81 -25.71 16.09 1.47
CA PRO A 81 -26.42 16.65 2.62
C PRO A 81 -25.81 16.30 3.99
N TYR A 82 -25.05 15.21 4.07
CA TYR A 82 -24.50 14.66 5.30
C TYR A 82 -23.09 15.16 5.60
N LEU A 83 -22.47 15.86 4.65
CA LEU A 83 -21.10 16.34 4.77
C LEU A 83 -21.06 17.81 5.19
N PRO A 84 -20.04 18.24 5.98
CA PRO A 84 -19.89 19.64 6.35
C PRO A 84 -19.63 20.49 5.11
N PRO A 85 -20.16 21.73 5.00
CA PRO A 85 -19.92 22.58 3.85
C PRO A 85 -18.41 22.79 3.62
N ILE A 86 -17.97 22.65 2.36
CA ILE A 86 -16.59 22.90 1.94
C ILE A 86 -16.56 24.24 1.21
N PRO A 87 -15.47 25.03 1.32
CA PRO A 87 -15.18 26.02 0.30
C PRO A 87 -15.15 25.36 -1.07
N ALA A 88 -15.80 26.00 -2.05
CA ALA A 88 -15.99 25.47 -3.40
C ALA A 88 -14.66 25.02 -4.01
N THR A 89 -14.44 23.71 -4.04
CA THR A 89 -13.43 23.07 -4.86
C THR A 89 -14.16 22.56 -6.10
N PRO A 90 -13.55 22.67 -7.30
CA PRO A 90 -14.20 22.25 -8.53
C PRO A 90 -14.64 20.80 -8.39
N ALA A 91 -15.94 20.58 -8.59
CA ALA A 91 -16.53 19.25 -8.51
C ALA A 91 -15.77 18.32 -9.45
N SER A 92 -15.16 17.26 -8.91
CA SER A 92 -14.69 16.17 -9.75
C SER A 92 -15.93 15.58 -10.41
N ALA A 93 -16.06 15.74 -11.73
CA ALA A 93 -17.17 15.22 -12.53
C ALA A 93 -17.29 13.69 -12.53
N ASN A 94 -16.48 13.01 -11.74
CA ASN A 94 -16.49 11.57 -11.61
C ASN A 94 -17.28 11.21 -10.36
N HIS A 95 -18.48 10.64 -10.56
CA HIS A 95 -19.41 10.28 -9.50
C HIS A 95 -18.84 9.28 -8.49
N ALA A 96 -17.71 8.63 -8.77
CA ALA A 96 -17.02 7.76 -7.81
C ALA A 96 -16.20 8.51 -6.75
N PHE A 97 -16.03 9.83 -6.85
CA PHE A 97 -15.15 10.60 -5.95
C PHE A 97 -15.91 11.43 -4.94
N ILE A 98 -15.51 11.30 -3.68
CA ILE A 98 -15.96 12.13 -2.56
C ILE A 98 -14.75 12.88 -2.03
N ARG A 99 -14.62 14.17 -2.37
CA ARG A 99 -13.52 15.03 -1.87
C ARG A 99 -12.12 14.44 -2.11
N GLY A 100 -11.90 13.84 -3.28
CA GLY A 100 -10.63 13.20 -3.64
C GLY A 100 -10.47 11.75 -3.19
N TRP A 101 -11.44 11.20 -2.46
CA TRP A 101 -11.49 9.78 -2.11
C TRP A 101 -12.34 9.01 -3.11
N PHE A 102 -11.80 7.91 -3.63
CA PHE A 102 -12.57 6.95 -4.42
C PHE A 102 -13.47 6.15 -3.51
N TYR A 103 -14.77 6.28 -3.70
CA TYR A 103 -15.77 5.54 -2.97
C TYR A 103 -16.20 4.30 -3.75
N HIS A 104 -16.20 3.16 -3.05
CA HIS A 104 -16.79 1.93 -3.56
C HIS A 104 -17.70 1.33 -2.50
N ARG A 105 -18.99 1.22 -2.81
CA ARG A 105 -19.96 0.48 -2.01
C ARG A 105 -19.81 -1.01 -2.30
N ASP A 106 -19.92 -1.83 -1.27
CA ASP A 106 -20.01 -3.28 -1.47
C ASP A 106 -21.32 -3.67 -2.18
N GLN A 107 -21.42 -4.92 -2.64
CA GLN A 107 -22.62 -5.38 -3.35
C GLN A 107 -23.86 -5.40 -2.44
N THR A 108 -23.68 -5.74 -1.16
CA THR A 108 -24.78 -5.87 -0.20
C THR A 108 -25.33 -4.51 0.26
N GLY A 109 -24.54 -3.45 0.13
CA GLY A 109 -24.80 -2.12 0.65
C GLY A 109 -24.54 -1.93 2.12
N GLN A 110 -23.99 -2.94 2.79
CA GLN A 110 -23.66 -2.91 4.20
C GLN A 110 -22.22 -2.52 4.45
N GLY A 111 -21.37 -2.51 3.43
CA GLY A 111 -19.97 -2.13 3.52
C GLY A 111 -19.57 -1.09 2.46
N TYR A 112 -18.39 -0.53 2.65
CA TYR A 112 -17.76 0.36 1.68
C TYR A 112 -16.25 0.37 1.82
N SER A 113 -15.59 0.90 0.80
CA SER A 113 -14.20 1.32 0.89
C SER A 113 -14.02 2.75 0.40
N LEU A 114 -13.07 3.45 1.02
CA LEU A 114 -12.58 4.75 0.57
C LEU A 114 -11.10 4.61 0.25
N ALA A 115 -10.72 4.80 -1.01
CA ALA A 115 -9.31 4.77 -1.42
C ALA A 115 -8.82 6.18 -1.76
N TYR A 116 -7.60 6.49 -1.34
CA TYR A 116 -6.90 7.72 -1.69
C TYR A 116 -5.54 7.39 -2.30
N LYS A 117 -5.26 8.01 -3.45
CA LYS A 117 -4.00 7.86 -4.16
C LYS A 117 -2.91 8.67 -3.46
N VAL A 118 -1.98 8.01 -2.77
CA VAL A 118 -0.93 8.67 -1.97
C VAL A 118 0.16 9.23 -2.87
N ASP A 119 0.57 8.44 -3.88
CA ASP A 119 1.51 8.82 -4.93
C ASP A 119 1.14 8.05 -6.21
N ARG A 120 2.03 7.97 -7.21
CA ARG A 120 1.80 7.31 -8.50
C ARG A 120 1.26 5.88 -8.37
N ASP A 121 1.75 5.11 -7.40
CA ASP A 121 1.41 3.71 -7.21
C ASP A 121 0.60 3.47 -5.92
N PRO A 122 1.04 3.89 -4.73
CA PRO A 122 0.41 3.47 -3.48
C PRO A 122 -0.95 4.12 -3.20
N ASN A 123 -1.82 3.35 -2.57
CA ASN A 123 -3.13 3.77 -2.07
C ASN A 123 -3.22 3.61 -0.56
N LEU A 124 -3.89 4.57 0.09
CA LEU A 124 -4.41 4.42 1.44
C LEU A 124 -5.90 4.08 1.33
N ILE A 125 -6.32 2.98 1.93
CA ILE A 125 -7.67 2.45 1.80
C ILE A 125 -8.29 2.34 3.19
N TYR A 126 -9.48 2.89 3.38
CA TYR A 126 -10.33 2.58 4.52
C TYR A 126 -11.32 1.53 4.08
N VAL A 127 -11.42 0.41 4.81
CA VAL A 127 -12.36 -0.66 4.51
C VAL A 127 -13.32 -0.78 5.69
N SER A 128 -14.62 -0.82 5.42
CA SER A 128 -15.64 -1.12 6.41
C SER A 128 -16.63 -2.16 5.88
N ASP A 129 -16.90 -3.18 6.70
CA ASP A 129 -17.95 -4.17 6.45
C ASP A 129 -19.30 -3.77 7.09
N GLY A 130 -19.39 -2.55 7.64
CA GLY A 130 -20.54 -2.05 8.39
C GLY A 130 -20.54 -2.41 9.89
N SER A 131 -19.64 -3.26 10.35
CA SER A 131 -19.51 -3.61 11.77
C SER A 131 -18.10 -3.30 12.29
N THR A 132 -17.10 -3.61 11.48
CA THR A 132 -15.70 -3.35 11.73
C THR A 132 -15.14 -2.49 10.59
N ALA A 133 -14.04 -1.82 10.89
CA ALA A 133 -13.32 -1.06 9.91
C ALA A 133 -11.83 -0.97 10.24
N HIS A 134 -11.02 -0.85 9.21
CA HIS A 134 -9.58 -0.74 9.34
C HIS A 134 -8.98 0.04 8.17
N TRP A 135 -7.74 0.49 8.36
CA TRP A 135 -6.94 1.11 7.32
C TRP A 135 -6.04 0.06 6.68
N GLU A 136 -5.86 0.16 5.38
CA GLU A 136 -4.93 -0.65 4.60
C GLU A 136 -4.04 0.27 3.77
N TYR A 137 -2.77 -0.09 3.67
CA TYR A 137 -1.84 0.49 2.71
C TYR A 137 -1.57 -0.52 1.62
N ASP A 138 -1.95 -0.16 0.40
CA ASP A 138 -1.66 -0.92 -0.81
C ASP A 138 -0.48 -0.24 -1.51
N PRO A 139 0.71 -0.87 -1.59
CA PRO A 139 1.87 -0.29 -2.25
C PRO A 139 1.70 -0.12 -3.77
N GLY A 140 0.78 -0.86 -4.40
CA GLY A 140 0.52 -0.77 -5.85
C GLY A 140 1.59 -1.36 -6.76
N ASP A 141 2.61 -2.02 -6.20
CA ASP A 141 3.73 -2.66 -6.92
C ASP A 141 3.59 -4.19 -7.03
N GLY A 142 2.42 -4.72 -6.64
CA GLY A 142 2.13 -6.15 -6.59
C GLY A 142 2.49 -6.82 -5.26
N THR A 143 3.09 -6.09 -4.31
CA THR A 143 3.21 -6.58 -2.93
C THR A 143 1.85 -6.56 -2.20
N PRO A 144 1.62 -7.48 -1.26
CA PRO A 144 0.36 -7.51 -0.52
C PRO A 144 0.12 -6.25 0.31
N SER A 145 -1.15 -5.84 0.38
CA SER A 145 -1.57 -4.72 1.22
C SER A 145 -1.33 -5.01 2.71
N LYS A 146 -1.03 -3.97 3.48
CA LYS A 146 -0.75 -4.05 4.91
C LYS A 146 -1.83 -3.32 5.70
N VAL A 147 -2.40 -3.99 6.71
CA VAL A 147 -3.30 -3.34 7.67
C VAL A 147 -2.52 -2.36 8.54
N LEU A 148 -3.05 -1.14 8.68
CA LEU A 148 -2.47 -0.04 9.44
C LEU A 148 -3.33 0.32 10.66
N HIS A 149 -2.65 0.74 11.73
CA HIS A 149 -3.27 1.33 12.91
C HIS A 149 -3.06 2.85 12.87
N LEU A 150 -3.90 3.55 12.10
CA LEU A 150 -3.85 5.00 12.00
C LEU A 150 -4.70 5.67 13.08
N LYS A 151 -4.34 6.91 13.41
CA LYS A 151 -5.05 7.79 14.35
C LYS A 151 -5.78 8.89 13.55
N PRO A 152 -7.03 8.64 13.12
CA PRO A 152 -7.84 9.59 12.37
C PRO A 152 -8.37 10.76 13.22
#